data_AF-A0A832UNK3-F1
#
_entry.id   AF-A0A832UNK3-F1
#
_cell.length_a   1.000
_cell.length_b   1.000
_cell.length_c   1.000
_cell.angle_alpha   90.00
_cell.angle_beta   90.00
_cell.angle_gamma   90.00
#
_symmetry.space_group_name_H-M   'P 1'
#
loop_
_entity.id
_entity.type
_entity.pdbx_description
1 polymer ?
#
loop_
_entity_poly.entity_id
_entity_poly.type
_entity_poly.pdbx_seq_one_letter_code
_entity_poly.pdbx_strand_id
1 'polypeptide(L)'
;MQFFLKFKDYGWLARFFGECFEYLYKHGEIKFVERERSERKLPRGLWSLSRYLTKKLSYSEIGLRINIAKKQGVSLLIITFLIKSCARSYDEVQGQVDDMYARFKRSRGVVIENFGMKTIYIFHKSEKALAPHEFARLLKSEFADDISTSHADANLYALFRGDYLLKHDRIGAPYYTLRGEEYKFRG
;
A
#
# COMPACT_ATOMS: atom_id res chain seq x y z
N MET A 1 -9.96 -7.33 -2.65
CA MET A 1 -10.12 -5.97 -3.21
C MET A 1 -8.88 -5.18 -2.83
N GLN A 2 -8.17 -4.54 -3.76
CA GLN A 2 -6.82 -4.01 -3.53
C GLN A 2 -6.86 -2.52 -3.13
N PHE A 3 -6.04 -2.10 -2.16
CA PHE A 3 -5.82 -0.69 -1.80
C PHE A 3 -5.22 0.03 -3.00
N PHE A 4 -5.71 1.21 -3.42
CA PHE A 4 -5.11 2.02 -4.51
C PHE A 4 -4.85 3.47 -4.06
N LEU A 5 -3.59 3.90 -4.15
CA LEU A 5 -3.16 5.29 -4.05
C LEU A 5 -3.52 6.02 -5.34
N LYS A 6 -4.40 7.03 -5.28
CA LYS A 6 -4.72 7.88 -6.44
C LYS A 6 -3.78 9.08 -6.48
N PHE A 7 -2.93 9.11 -7.50
CA PHE A 7 -1.97 10.21 -7.71
C PHE A 7 -2.61 11.29 -8.59
N LYS A 8 -2.54 12.55 -8.15
CA LYS A 8 -2.88 13.72 -9.00
C LYS A 8 -1.73 14.08 -9.93
N ASP A 9 -0.50 13.93 -9.45
CA ASP A 9 0.72 14.12 -10.24
C ASP A 9 1.19 12.79 -10.84
N TYR A 10 0.96 12.62 -12.15
CA TYR A 10 1.42 11.45 -12.91
C TYR A 10 2.92 11.48 -13.22
N GLY A 11 3.56 12.64 -13.14
CA GLY A 11 4.99 12.80 -13.39
C GLY A 11 5.83 12.14 -12.31
N TRP A 12 5.45 12.31 -11.04
CA TRP A 12 6.10 11.60 -9.93
C TRP A 12 5.97 10.08 -10.07
N LEU A 13 4.75 9.59 -10.32
CA LEU A 13 4.50 8.14 -10.42
C LEU A 13 5.30 7.51 -11.56
N ALA A 14 5.34 8.17 -12.72
CA ALA A 14 6.13 7.71 -13.86
C ALA A 14 7.63 7.65 -13.53
N ARG A 15 8.15 8.65 -12.82
CA ARG A 15 9.55 8.71 -12.37
C ARG A 15 9.86 7.59 -11.37
N PHE A 16 9.02 7.41 -10.35
CA PHE A 16 9.17 6.36 -9.35
C PHE A 16 9.25 4.97 -9.99
N PHE A 17 8.33 4.64 -10.90
CA PHE A 17 8.40 3.37 -11.62
C PHE A 17 9.61 3.29 -12.55
N GLY A 18 9.98 4.37 -13.24
CA GLY A 18 11.19 4.39 -14.07
C GLY A 18 12.46 4.10 -13.26
N GLU A 19 12.61 4.75 -12.11
CA GLU A 19 13.76 4.56 -11.22
C GLU A 19 13.78 3.15 -10.62
N CYS A 20 12.62 2.61 -10.21
CA CYS A 20 12.50 1.23 -9.75
C CYS A 20 12.85 0.22 -10.84
N PHE A 21 12.41 0.47 -12.08
CA PHE A 21 12.77 -0.34 -13.23
C PHE A 21 14.29 -0.34 -13.46
N GLU A 22 14.89 0.85 -13.53
CA GLU A 22 16.32 0.98 -13.78
C GLU A 22 17.17 0.30 -12.71
N TYR A 23 16.78 0.46 -11.44
CA TYR A 23 17.44 -0.19 -10.32
C TYR A 23 17.40 -1.72 -10.48
N LEU A 24 16.20 -2.29 -10.63
CA LEU A 24 16.04 -3.74 -10.74
C LEU A 24 16.70 -4.30 -12.00
N TYR A 25 16.70 -3.55 -13.10
CA TYR A 25 17.36 -3.94 -14.35
C TYR A 25 18.88 -3.99 -14.20
N LYS A 26 19.49 -2.94 -13.59
CA LYS A 26 20.94 -2.90 -13.32
C LYS A 26 21.41 -4.02 -12.40
N HIS A 27 20.54 -4.50 -11.50
CA HIS A 27 20.82 -5.61 -10.59
C HIS A 27 20.40 -6.99 -11.13
N GLY A 28 19.95 -7.07 -12.39
CA GLY A 28 19.59 -8.35 -13.03
C GLY A 28 18.29 -9.00 -12.54
N GLU A 29 17.51 -8.32 -11.70
CA GLU A 29 16.23 -8.80 -11.15
C GLU A 29 15.12 -8.83 -12.21
N ILE A 30 15.21 -7.94 -13.21
CA ILE A 30 14.24 -7.84 -14.31
C ILE A 30 14.93 -7.71 -15.67
N LYS A 31 14.26 -8.18 -16.72
CA LYS A 31 14.67 -8.01 -18.11
C LYS A 31 13.73 -7.04 -18.83
N PHE A 32 14.27 -6.29 -19.78
CA PHE A 32 13.48 -5.41 -20.63
C PHE A 32 12.54 -6.24 -21.54
N VAL A 33 11.28 -5.85 -21.64
CA VAL A 33 10.30 -6.51 -22.52
C VAL A 33 10.20 -5.75 -23.84
N GLU A 34 10.53 -6.40 -24.97
CA GLU A 34 10.57 -5.75 -26.29
C GLU A 34 9.24 -5.10 -26.72
N ARG A 35 8.10 -5.67 -26.28
CA ARG A 35 6.76 -5.10 -26.51
C ARG A 35 6.55 -3.70 -25.90
N GLU A 36 7.41 -3.24 -24.98
CA GLU A 36 7.33 -1.88 -24.43
C GLU A 36 7.58 -0.77 -25.47
N ARG A 37 8.34 -1.06 -26.53
CA ARG A 37 8.71 -0.02 -27.51
C ARG A 37 7.52 0.52 -28.31
N SER A 38 6.39 -0.19 -28.35
CA SER A 38 5.23 0.19 -29.17
C SER A 38 4.21 1.10 -28.45
N GLU A 39 4.18 1.16 -27.12
CA GLU A 39 3.16 1.91 -26.36
C GLU A 39 3.69 3.25 -25.81
N ARG A 40 3.61 4.32 -26.62
CA ARG A 40 4.11 5.67 -26.26
C ARG A 40 3.44 6.35 -25.04
N LYS A 41 2.36 5.79 -24.49
CA LYS A 41 1.56 6.44 -23.42
C LYS A 41 1.90 5.98 -22.00
N LEU A 42 2.78 5.00 -21.84
CA LEU A 42 3.14 4.44 -20.54
C LEU A 42 4.62 4.72 -20.20
N PRO A 43 4.96 4.82 -18.89
CA PRO A 43 6.34 4.90 -18.45
C PRO A 43 7.18 3.74 -19.00
N ARG A 44 8.39 4.03 -19.45
CA ARG A 44 9.36 3.02 -19.88
C ARG A 44 9.62 2.04 -18.73
N GLY A 45 9.75 0.75 -19.03
CA GLY A 45 9.98 -0.27 -18.01
C GLY A 45 8.73 -0.73 -17.26
N LEU A 46 7.57 -0.10 -17.48
CA LEU A 46 6.35 -0.42 -16.72
C LEU A 46 5.82 -1.82 -17.01
N TRP A 47 5.99 -2.36 -18.22
CA TRP A 47 5.58 -3.74 -18.51
C TRP A 47 6.52 -4.74 -17.85
N SER A 48 7.82 -4.47 -17.92
CA SER A 48 8.87 -5.27 -17.28
C SER A 48 8.63 -5.32 -15.78
N LEU A 49 8.32 -4.18 -15.15
CA LEU A 49 7.90 -4.08 -13.76
C LEU A 49 6.57 -4.78 -13.49
N SER A 50 5.57 -4.62 -14.34
CA SER A 50 4.26 -5.27 -14.16
C SER A 50 4.40 -6.80 -14.18
N ARG A 51 5.23 -7.35 -15.07
CA ARG A 51 5.58 -8.77 -15.10
C ARG A 51 6.34 -9.22 -13.85
N TYR A 52 7.29 -8.42 -13.40
CA TYR A 52 8.03 -8.70 -12.18
C TYR A 52 7.11 -8.74 -10.95
N LEU A 53 6.28 -7.72 -10.78
CA LEU A 53 5.29 -7.62 -9.70
C LEU A 53 4.26 -8.74 -9.76
N THR A 54 3.83 -9.14 -10.96
CA THR A 54 2.95 -10.30 -11.17
C THR A 54 3.57 -11.57 -10.61
N LYS A 55 4.85 -11.82 -10.93
CA LYS A 55 5.58 -12.99 -10.44
C LYS A 55 5.81 -12.95 -8.93
N LYS A 56 6.15 -11.79 -8.37
CA LYS A 56 6.55 -11.65 -6.95
C LYS A 56 5.37 -11.52 -6.00
N LEU A 57 4.26 -10.93 -6.45
CA LEU A 57 3.10 -10.63 -5.62
C LEU A 57 1.84 -11.42 -6.04
N SER A 58 1.98 -12.36 -6.98
CA SER A 58 0.84 -13.08 -7.60
C SER A 58 -0.25 -12.13 -8.12
N TYR A 59 0.17 -10.97 -8.62
CA TYR A 59 -0.70 -9.89 -9.10
C TYR A 59 -1.04 -10.11 -10.58
N SER A 60 -2.22 -9.73 -11.07
CA SER A 60 -2.48 -9.84 -12.52
C SER A 60 -1.77 -8.70 -13.27
N GLU A 61 -0.92 -9.04 -14.25
CA GLU A 61 -0.12 -8.11 -15.07
C GLU A 61 -0.94 -7.00 -15.74
N ILE A 62 -2.24 -7.28 -15.94
CA ILE A 62 -3.21 -6.40 -16.57
C ILE A 62 -3.63 -5.26 -15.63
N GLY A 63 -3.64 -5.47 -14.31
CA GLY A 63 -4.14 -4.50 -13.33
C GLY A 63 -3.30 -3.23 -13.24
N LEU A 64 -1.97 -3.34 -13.08
CA LEU A 64 -1.11 -2.18 -12.85
C LEU A 64 -1.04 -1.25 -14.07
N ARG A 65 -0.91 -1.82 -15.28
CA ARG A 65 -0.86 -1.07 -16.54
C ARG A 65 -2.16 -0.33 -16.80
N ILE A 66 -3.30 -1.00 -16.65
CA ILE A 66 -4.63 -0.38 -16.81
C ILE A 66 -4.83 0.73 -15.79
N ASN A 67 -4.46 0.48 -14.54
CA ASN A 67 -4.66 1.45 -13.47
C ASN A 67 -3.83 2.73 -13.66
N ILE A 68 -2.59 2.61 -14.15
CA ILE A 68 -1.76 3.77 -14.50
C ILE A 68 -2.30 4.47 -15.75
N ALA A 69 -2.63 3.71 -16.81
CA ALA A 69 -3.17 4.27 -18.05
C ALA A 69 -4.49 5.04 -17.84
N LYS A 70 -5.38 4.49 -17.01
CA LYS A 70 -6.69 5.05 -16.70
C LYS A 70 -6.67 6.05 -15.56
N LYS A 71 -5.50 6.34 -14.98
CA LYS A 71 -5.37 7.26 -13.85
C LYS A 71 -6.17 6.84 -12.61
N GLN A 72 -6.35 5.54 -12.41
CA GLN A 72 -7.26 4.95 -11.41
C GLN A 72 -6.59 4.68 -10.04
N GLY A 73 -5.27 4.83 -9.96
CA GLY A 73 -4.47 4.71 -8.75
C GLY A 73 -3.65 3.41 -8.69
N VAL A 74 -2.57 3.38 -7.92
CA VAL A 74 -1.64 2.22 -7.83
C VAL A 74 -1.72 1.59 -6.47
N SER A 75 -1.60 0.26 -6.41
CA SER A 75 -1.72 -0.39 -5.12
C SER A 75 -0.62 0.01 -4.14
N LEU A 76 -0.99 0.31 -2.89
CA LEU A 76 0.00 0.60 -1.85
C LEU A 76 0.92 -0.60 -1.62
N LEU A 77 0.40 -1.83 -1.72
CA LEU A 77 1.22 -3.04 -1.70
C LEU A 77 2.34 -3.00 -2.78
N ILE A 78 1.99 -2.55 -3.99
CA ILE A 78 2.95 -2.40 -5.09
C ILE A 78 3.98 -1.31 -4.76
N ILE A 79 3.53 -0.15 -4.26
CA ILE A 79 4.43 0.95 -3.89
C ILE A 79 5.38 0.53 -2.78
N THR A 80 4.88 -0.01 -1.66
CA THR A 80 5.69 -0.48 -0.52
C THR A 80 6.67 -1.58 -0.93
N PHE A 81 6.23 -2.54 -1.74
CA PHE A 81 7.10 -3.59 -2.27
C PHE A 81 8.24 -3.00 -3.11
N LEU A 82 7.94 -2.04 -3.98
CA LEU A 82 8.95 -1.40 -4.82
C LEU A 82 9.92 -0.51 -4.02
N ILE A 83 9.46 0.18 -2.97
CA ILE A 83 10.35 0.93 -2.08
C ILE A 83 11.43 0.01 -1.52
N LYS A 84 11.01 -1.14 -0.96
CA LYS A 84 11.93 -2.13 -0.39
C LYS A 84 12.83 -2.75 -1.45
N SER A 85 12.25 -3.14 -2.59
CA SER A 85 12.97 -3.87 -3.65
C SER A 85 13.96 -2.98 -4.41
N CYS A 86 13.74 -1.67 -4.41
CA CYS A 86 14.54 -0.69 -5.16
C CYS A 86 15.34 0.25 -4.25
N ALA A 87 15.50 -0.10 -2.97
CA ALA A 87 16.24 0.66 -1.97
C ALA A 87 15.87 2.17 -1.93
N ARG A 88 14.59 2.49 -2.04
CA ARG A 88 14.09 3.88 -2.00
C ARG A 88 13.85 4.34 -0.56
N SER A 89 13.95 5.65 -0.33
CA SER A 89 13.52 6.23 0.95
C SER A 89 11.99 6.18 1.07
N TYR A 90 11.52 5.84 2.27
CA TYR A 90 10.11 5.90 2.62
C TYR A 90 9.58 7.35 2.68
N ASP A 91 10.44 8.34 2.90
CA ASP A 91 10.04 9.73 3.13
C ASP A 91 9.33 10.36 1.92
N GLU A 92 9.75 10.01 0.70
CA GLU A 92 9.11 10.51 -0.53
C GLU A 92 7.70 9.95 -0.74
N VAL A 93 7.45 8.72 -0.29
CA VAL A 93 6.13 8.09 -0.35
C VAL A 93 5.27 8.55 0.82
N GLN A 94 5.88 8.81 1.98
CA GLN A 94 5.21 9.38 3.15
C GLN A 94 4.52 10.70 2.80
N GLY A 95 5.18 11.62 2.10
CA GLY A 95 4.56 12.89 1.69
C GLY A 95 3.33 12.75 0.77
N GLN A 96 3.31 11.73 -0.10
CA GLN A 96 2.15 11.44 -0.97
C GLN A 96 1.01 10.77 -0.19
N VAL A 97 1.36 9.91 0.77
CA VAL A 97 0.41 9.30 1.69
C VAL A 97 -0.19 10.37 2.62
N ASP A 98 0.61 11.33 3.08
CA ASP A 98 0.19 12.44 3.93
C ASP A 98 -0.75 13.41 3.20
N ASP A 99 -0.49 13.74 1.93
CA ASP A 99 -1.41 14.55 1.11
C ASP A 99 -2.74 13.80 0.86
N MET A 100 -2.71 12.47 0.72
CA MET A 100 -3.92 11.65 0.67
C MET A 100 -4.67 11.70 2.01
N TYR A 101 -3.98 11.59 3.15
CA TYR A 101 -4.58 11.70 4.49
C TYR A 101 -5.13 13.10 4.77
N ALA A 102 -4.47 14.16 4.32
CA ALA A 102 -4.95 15.54 4.45
C ALA A 102 -6.30 15.76 3.76
N ARG A 103 -6.58 15.00 2.68
CA ARG A 103 -7.88 15.03 2.00
C ARG A 103 -8.94 14.21 2.72
N PHE A 104 -8.56 13.15 3.43
CA PHE A 104 -9.45 12.44 4.36
C PHE A 104 -9.85 13.33 5.54
N LYS A 105 -8.89 14.07 6.14
CA LYS A 105 -9.11 15.01 7.25
C LYS A 105 -10.23 16.02 6.95
N ARG A 106 -10.31 16.52 5.70
CA ARG A 106 -11.34 17.49 5.27
C ARG A 106 -12.73 16.91 5.05
N SER A 107 -12.87 15.60 4.82
CA SER A 107 -14.15 15.01 4.41
C SER A 107 -14.95 14.39 5.55
N ARG A 108 -14.35 14.08 6.71
CA ARG A 108 -15.04 13.33 7.79
C ARG A 108 -14.75 13.73 9.24
N GLY A 109 -13.95 14.76 9.51
CA GLY A 109 -13.70 15.23 10.88
C GLY A 109 -12.97 14.22 11.79
N VAL A 110 -12.41 13.15 11.22
CA VAL A 110 -11.63 12.15 11.97
C VAL A 110 -10.18 12.65 12.04
N VAL A 111 -9.70 12.87 13.27
CA VAL A 111 -8.31 13.25 13.55
C VAL A 111 -7.44 12.00 13.37
N ILE A 112 -6.95 11.78 12.14
CA ILE A 112 -5.91 10.80 11.86
C ILE A 112 -4.59 11.58 11.83
N GLU A 113 -4.02 11.87 13.01
CA GLU A 113 -2.65 12.35 13.12
C GLU A 113 -1.72 11.14 13.12
N ASN A 114 -0.82 11.03 12.13
CA ASN A 114 0.25 10.02 12.00
C ASN A 114 -0.11 8.52 12.06
N PHE A 115 -1.41 8.18 12.13
CA PHE A 115 -1.84 6.82 12.42
C PHE A 115 -1.77 5.88 11.23
N GLY A 116 -1.95 6.40 10.01
CA GLY A 116 -2.15 5.60 8.81
C GLY A 116 -1.00 4.67 8.43
N MET A 117 0.21 5.23 8.35
CA MET A 117 1.40 4.46 7.99
C MET A 117 1.87 3.54 9.11
N LYS A 118 1.76 3.96 10.38
CA LYS A 118 1.98 3.07 11.54
C LYS A 118 0.99 1.91 11.54
N THR A 119 -0.26 2.18 11.17
CA THR A 119 -1.30 1.15 11.03
C THR A 119 -0.95 0.17 9.92
N ILE A 120 -0.65 0.67 8.72
CA ILE A 120 -0.26 -0.16 7.59
C ILE A 120 1.00 -0.97 7.93
N TYR A 121 2.00 -0.36 8.56
CA TYR A 121 3.22 -1.02 9.00
C TYR A 121 2.92 -2.18 9.95
N ILE A 122 2.12 -1.95 10.99
CA ILE A 122 1.74 -2.98 11.96
C ILE A 122 1.00 -4.12 11.27
N PHE A 123 -0.03 -3.84 10.46
CA PHE A 123 -0.76 -4.90 9.77
C PHE A 123 0.07 -5.62 8.71
N HIS A 124 0.99 -4.93 8.03
CA HIS A 124 1.91 -5.55 7.08
C HIS A 124 2.91 -6.49 7.76
N LYS A 125 3.39 -6.11 8.96
CA LYS A 125 4.29 -6.95 9.77
C LYS A 125 3.56 -8.07 10.51
N SER A 126 2.26 -7.91 10.71
CA SER A 126 1.44 -8.90 11.38
C SER A 126 1.24 -10.15 10.52
N GLU A 127 1.60 -11.31 11.07
CA GLU A 127 1.20 -12.64 10.57
C GLU A 127 -0.22 -13.03 11.07
N LYS A 128 -0.74 -12.18 11.95
CA LYS A 128 -2.07 -12.06 12.56
C LYS A 128 -3.17 -11.25 11.89
N ALA A 129 -4.44 -11.68 11.90
CA ALA A 129 -5.51 -10.69 12.06
C ALA A 129 -5.43 -10.09 13.47
N LEU A 130 -5.61 -8.77 13.62
CA LEU A 130 -5.45 -8.08 14.91
C LEU A 130 -6.78 -7.53 15.39
N ALA A 131 -7.09 -7.77 16.66
CA ALA A 131 -8.16 -7.05 17.36
C ALA A 131 -7.69 -5.63 17.76
N PRO A 132 -8.61 -4.69 18.04
CA PRO A 132 -8.27 -3.31 18.41
C PRO A 132 -7.27 -3.18 19.57
N HIS A 133 -7.39 -4.03 20.60
CA HIS A 133 -6.49 -4.00 21.76
C HIS A 133 -5.08 -4.52 21.43
N GLU A 134 -4.98 -5.53 20.55
CA GLU A 134 -3.68 -6.04 20.10
C GLU A 134 -2.95 -5.02 19.25
N PHE A 135 -3.70 -4.35 18.37
CA PHE A 135 -3.21 -3.27 17.54
C PHE A 135 -2.73 -2.06 18.37
N ALA A 136 -3.50 -1.64 19.38
CA ALA A 136 -3.09 -0.59 20.31
C ALA A 136 -1.79 -0.93 21.04
N ARG A 137 -1.65 -2.18 21.50
CA ARG A 137 -0.43 -2.66 22.16
C ARG A 137 0.78 -2.60 21.22
N LEU A 138 0.60 -2.99 19.95
CA LEU A 138 1.67 -2.94 18.95
C LEU A 138 2.07 -1.51 18.57
N LEU A 139 1.11 -0.58 18.51
CA LEU A 139 1.43 0.84 18.31
C LEU A 139 2.30 1.41 19.44
N LYS A 140 1.97 1.06 20.68
CA LYS A 140 2.76 1.45 21.84
C LYS A 140 4.16 0.85 21.82
N SER A 141 4.31 -0.42 21.47
CA SER A 141 5.62 -1.08 21.45
C SER A 141 6.51 -0.65 20.29
N GLU A 142 5.95 -0.49 19.09
CA GLU A 142 6.73 -0.17 17.88
C GLU A 142 7.02 1.32 17.73
N PHE A 143 6.14 2.19 18.26
CA PHE A 143 6.20 3.63 17.99
C PHE A 143 6.06 4.52 19.23
N ALA A 144 5.99 3.95 20.44
CA ALA A 144 5.71 4.67 21.69
C ALA A 144 4.37 5.46 21.66
N ASP A 145 3.44 5.09 20.78
CA ASP A 145 2.11 5.71 20.68
C ASP A 145 1.13 5.00 21.63
N ASP A 146 0.75 5.68 22.71
CA ASP A 146 -0.23 5.15 23.67
C ASP A 146 -1.64 5.62 23.30
N ILE A 147 -2.48 4.67 22.89
CA ILE A 147 -3.89 4.92 22.56
C ILE A 147 -4.78 3.98 23.35
N SER A 148 -5.99 4.43 23.67
CA SER A 148 -7.00 3.54 24.25
C SER A 148 -7.51 2.55 23.20
N THR A 149 -7.97 1.39 23.65
CA THR A 149 -8.64 0.39 22.80
C THR A 149 -9.83 0.97 22.04
N SER A 150 -10.59 1.91 22.65
CA SER A 150 -11.71 2.57 21.99
C SER A 150 -11.28 3.49 20.84
N HIS A 151 -10.17 4.22 21.00
CA HIS A 151 -9.60 5.01 19.90
C HIS A 151 -9.03 4.12 18.81
N ALA A 152 -8.37 3.03 19.18
CA ALA A 152 -7.92 2.02 18.23
C ALA A 152 -9.10 1.47 17.41
N ASP A 153 -10.19 1.08 18.06
CA ASP A 153 -11.39 0.55 17.40
C ASP A 153 -12.01 1.57 16.43
N ALA A 154 -12.19 2.82 16.85
CA ALA A 154 -12.70 3.89 15.99
C ALA A 154 -11.83 4.09 14.74
N ASN A 155 -10.50 4.06 14.90
CA ASN A 155 -9.56 4.21 13.79
C ASN A 155 -9.57 3.01 12.84
N LEU A 156 -9.56 1.78 13.39
CA LEU A 156 -9.66 0.56 12.58
C LEU A 156 -11.00 0.49 11.84
N TYR A 157 -12.09 0.91 12.48
CA TYR A 157 -13.40 1.00 11.85
C TYR A 157 -13.43 2.04 10.73
N ALA A 158 -12.83 3.22 10.93
CA ALA A 158 -12.70 4.24 9.89
C ALA A 158 -11.89 3.72 8.68
N LEU A 159 -10.81 2.97 8.94
CA LEU A 159 -9.98 2.36 7.90
C LEU A 159 -10.71 1.21 7.19
N PHE A 160 -11.49 0.41 7.91
CA PHE A 160 -12.39 -0.59 7.32
C PHE A 160 -13.46 0.07 6.43
N ARG A 161 -14.11 1.13 6.89
CA ARG A 161 -15.09 1.92 6.10
C ARG A 161 -14.45 2.64 4.90
N GLY A 162 -13.13 2.83 4.93
CA GLY A 162 -12.31 3.31 3.83
C GLY A 162 -11.79 2.19 2.90
N ASP A 163 -12.27 0.96 3.06
CA ASP A 163 -11.86 -0.23 2.30
C ASP A 163 -10.37 -0.61 2.43
N TYR A 164 -9.72 -0.18 3.51
CA TYR A 164 -8.28 -0.39 3.76
C TYR A 164 -7.98 -1.63 4.60
N LEU A 165 -8.89 -1.96 5.51
CA LEU A 165 -8.84 -3.18 6.29
C LEU A 165 -9.98 -4.09 5.87
N LEU A 166 -9.75 -5.39 5.93
CA LEU A 166 -10.82 -6.37 5.94
C LEU A 166 -11.16 -6.65 7.41
N LYS A 167 -12.45 -6.59 7.74
CA LYS A 167 -12.95 -6.96 9.05
C LYS A 167 -13.40 -8.43 9.02
N HIS A 168 -12.99 -9.18 10.03
CA HIS A 168 -13.37 -10.55 10.30
C HIS A 168 -14.16 -10.56 11.60
N ASP A 169 -15.44 -10.92 11.51
CA ASP A 169 -16.27 -11.09 12.71
C ASP A 169 -15.96 -12.45 13.34
N ARG A 170 -15.34 -12.43 14.53
CA ARG A 170 -15.20 -13.60 15.40
C ARG A 170 -15.95 -13.35 16.70
N ILE A 171 -16.35 -14.41 17.38
CA ILE A 171 -17.06 -14.32 18.67
C ILE A 171 -16.19 -13.49 19.65
N GLY A 172 -16.74 -12.37 20.13
CA GLY A 172 -16.16 -11.54 21.19
C GLY A 172 -15.46 -10.24 20.75
N ALA A 173 -14.95 -10.12 19.51
CA ALA A 173 -14.34 -8.87 19.02
C ALA A 173 -14.16 -8.86 17.48
N PRO A 174 -14.20 -7.68 16.82
CA PRO A 174 -13.80 -7.57 15.43
C PRO A 174 -12.28 -7.74 15.29
N TYR A 175 -11.85 -8.52 14.30
CA TYR A 175 -10.44 -8.63 13.92
C TYR A 175 -10.24 -8.00 12.55
N TYR A 176 -9.08 -7.37 12.34
CA TYR A 176 -8.79 -6.67 11.11
C TYR A 176 -7.55 -7.25 10.44
N THR A 177 -7.51 -7.23 9.12
CA THR A 177 -6.31 -7.52 8.30
C THR A 177 -6.12 -6.43 7.27
N LEU A 178 -4.89 -6.20 6.83
CA LEU A 178 -4.66 -5.34 5.68
C LEU A 178 -5.31 -5.95 4.43
N ARG A 179 -6.05 -5.14 3.68
CA ARG A 179 -6.68 -5.62 2.46
C ARG A 179 -5.63 -5.86 1.37
N GLY A 180 -5.73 -6.99 0.68
CA GLY A 180 -4.72 -7.49 -0.27
C GLY A 180 -3.65 -8.39 0.35
N GLU A 181 -3.61 -8.52 1.67
CA GLU A 181 -2.72 -9.45 2.38
C GLU A 181 -3.47 -10.62 3.03
N GLU A 182 -4.69 -10.88 2.58
CA GLU A 182 -5.55 -11.93 3.13
C GLU A 182 -4.92 -13.32 3.02
N TYR A 183 -3.97 -13.50 2.09
CA TYR A 183 -3.23 -14.73 1.88
C TYR A 183 -2.41 -15.17 3.10
N LYS A 184 -2.01 -14.23 3.97
CA LYS A 184 -1.25 -14.53 5.19
C LYS A 184 -2.06 -15.30 6.23
N PHE A 185 -3.39 -15.29 6.11
CA PHE A 185 -4.31 -15.76 7.15
C PHE A 185 -5.18 -16.93 6.69
N ARG A 186 -4.84 -17.56 5.55
CA ARG A 186 -5.48 -18.80 5.08
C ARG A 186 -4.80 -20.00 5.77
N GLY A 187 -5.12 -20.19 7.04
CA GLY A 187 -4.76 -21.35 7.86
C GLY A 187 -5.95 -21.77 8.69
#